data_AF-A0A0A2VPB1-F1
#
_entry.id   AF-A0A0A2VPB1-F1
#
_cell.length_a   1.000
_cell.length_b   1.000
_cell.length_c   1.000
_cell.angle_alpha   90.00
_cell.angle_beta   90.00
_cell.angle_gamma   90.00
#
_symmetry.space_group_name_H-M   'P 1'
#
loop_
_entity.id
_entity.type
_entity.pdbx_description
1 polymer ?
#
loop_
_entity_poly.entity_id
_entity_poly.type
_entity_poly.pdbx_seq_one_letter_code
_entity_poly.pdbx_strand_id
1 'polypeptide(L)'
;MAPNPKVAEAIARAESSTDAKAPLYESLLADIKTLSAPATAIDDLNAIADSFFRQSLGVVSTRTVLATFIATLKTLQNEDVCIQVGSHTLALLAAQPSSFSDAAAELGELVAGAHESNDDFRQAAQTLAEIPLDSAQRKVDDADRARVWIRIVRNYLEVEDSLAAETYLNKLKNMMHTVLDPDLTLHFKLSQARIQDAKRDFLGAAGRYHEISFSPAIAEEERLHTLGMAIKCAILAPAGPMRSRALGRLYKDDRAPQLAEFGILEKMFLDRLLAPDEVRAFAAGLPPHQLATTADGSTVLDRAVVEHNLRGASRLYDNIRFEALGALLGLDAPAAEQTTARMIEQGRLVGRIDQLDGIVWFDGGEATGGEKGSSAHAKETVGKQTRKWDANVESLAQQVEQVTNSLQKEFPDFVATHLAV
;
A
#
# COMPACT_ATOMS: atom_id res chain seq x y z
N MET A 1 -11.34 -14.76 -38.85
CA MET A 1 -12.06 -14.90 -40.13
C MET A 1 -11.02 -14.90 -41.25
N ALA A 2 -11.39 -15.01 -42.53
CA ALA A 2 -10.41 -14.99 -43.60
C ALA A 2 -9.80 -13.58 -43.75
N PRO A 3 -8.48 -13.45 -43.97
CA PRO A 3 -7.86 -12.16 -44.23
C PRO A 3 -8.49 -11.52 -45.47
N ASN A 4 -8.49 -10.20 -45.51
CA ASN A 4 -8.93 -9.41 -46.65
C ASN A 4 -8.20 -9.90 -47.91
N PRO A 5 -8.93 -10.13 -49.03
CA PRO A 5 -8.35 -10.67 -50.26
C PRO A 5 -7.15 -9.88 -50.76
N LYS A 6 -7.12 -8.55 -50.55
CA LYS A 6 -5.98 -7.70 -50.95
C LYS A 6 -4.71 -7.99 -50.15
N VAL A 7 -4.86 -8.28 -48.86
CA VAL A 7 -3.75 -8.64 -47.97
C VAL A 7 -3.29 -10.07 -48.27
N ALA A 8 -4.22 -11.00 -48.50
CA ALA A 8 -3.89 -12.36 -48.90
C ALA A 8 -3.10 -12.41 -50.24
N GLU A 9 -3.48 -11.60 -51.23
CA GLU A 9 -2.75 -11.47 -52.50
C GLU A 9 -1.36 -10.83 -52.33
N ALA A 10 -1.22 -9.89 -51.40
CA ALA A 10 0.07 -9.27 -51.11
C ALA A 10 1.00 -10.24 -50.35
N ILE A 11 0.47 -11.02 -49.41
CA ILE A 11 1.18 -12.12 -48.74
C ILE A 11 1.64 -13.14 -49.78
N ALA A 12 0.75 -13.63 -50.65
CA ALA A 12 1.11 -14.60 -51.68
C ALA A 12 2.21 -14.09 -52.64
N ARG A 13 2.18 -12.79 -52.97
CA ARG A 13 3.26 -12.13 -53.74
C ARG A 13 4.58 -12.14 -52.97
N ALA A 14 4.57 -11.84 -51.68
CA ALA A 14 5.77 -11.90 -50.84
C ALA A 14 6.31 -13.32 -50.67
N GLU A 15 5.44 -14.35 -50.55
CA GLU A 15 5.84 -15.76 -50.44
C GLU A 15 6.49 -16.29 -51.73
N SER A 16 5.98 -15.87 -52.90
CA SER A 16 6.46 -16.31 -54.21
C SER A 16 7.80 -15.69 -54.65
N SER A 17 8.24 -14.62 -54.00
CA SER A 17 9.48 -13.90 -54.33
C SER A 17 10.71 -14.58 -53.72
N THR A 18 11.79 -14.79 -54.48
CA THR A 18 12.99 -15.50 -54.00
C THR A 18 14.07 -14.59 -53.38
N ASP A 19 14.24 -13.35 -53.85
CA ASP A 19 15.38 -12.48 -53.45
C ASP A 19 15.01 -11.25 -52.59
N ALA A 20 13.74 -10.84 -52.55
CA ALA A 20 13.32 -9.58 -51.92
C ALA A 20 12.16 -9.74 -50.93
N LYS A 21 12.11 -10.85 -50.18
CA LYS A 21 10.98 -11.14 -49.27
C LYS A 21 10.80 -10.09 -48.16
N ALA A 22 11.88 -9.71 -47.47
CA ALA A 22 11.85 -8.77 -46.34
C ALA A 22 11.30 -7.37 -46.69
N PRO A 23 11.81 -6.67 -47.73
CA PRO A 23 11.28 -5.35 -48.09
C PRO A 23 9.83 -5.39 -48.61
N LEU A 24 9.38 -6.52 -49.16
CA LEU A 24 7.98 -6.72 -49.55
C LEU A 24 7.05 -6.83 -48.33
N TYR A 25 7.52 -7.45 -47.24
CA TYR A 25 6.77 -7.43 -45.97
C TYR A 25 6.78 -6.04 -45.34
N GLU A 26 7.89 -5.29 -45.41
CA GLU A 26 7.96 -3.92 -44.90
C GLU A 26 7.01 -2.97 -45.64
N SER A 27 6.93 -3.06 -46.98
CA SER A 27 5.98 -2.26 -47.75
C SER A 27 4.52 -2.64 -47.48
N LEU A 28 4.24 -3.94 -47.34
CA LEU A 28 2.91 -4.43 -46.96
C LEU A 28 2.47 -3.87 -45.59
N LEU A 29 3.38 -3.83 -44.62
CA LEU A 29 3.13 -3.28 -43.30
C LEU A 29 2.91 -1.76 -43.34
N ALA A 30 3.69 -1.03 -44.14
CA ALA A 30 3.52 0.41 -44.32
C ALA A 30 2.15 0.76 -44.94
N ASP A 31 1.67 -0.04 -45.90
CA ASP A 31 0.42 0.19 -46.61
C ASP A 31 -0.82 -0.38 -45.89
N ILE A 32 -0.66 -1.01 -44.72
CA ILE A 32 -1.73 -1.72 -44.00
C ILE A 32 -2.96 -0.85 -43.73
N LYS A 33 -2.76 0.44 -43.45
CA LYS A 33 -3.84 1.42 -43.21
C LYS A 33 -4.72 1.66 -44.45
N THR A 34 -4.20 1.39 -45.63
CA THR A 34 -4.90 1.55 -46.91
C THR A 34 -5.48 0.23 -47.45
N LEU A 35 -4.88 -0.90 -47.06
CA LEU A 35 -5.22 -2.23 -47.55
C LEU A 35 -6.26 -2.94 -46.68
N SER A 36 -6.21 -2.74 -45.36
CA SER A 36 -7.09 -3.40 -44.39
C SER A 36 -8.29 -2.53 -44.00
N ALA A 37 -9.41 -3.18 -43.70
CA ALA A 37 -10.57 -2.53 -43.07
C ALA A 37 -10.49 -2.72 -41.54
N PRO A 38 -11.10 -1.84 -40.72
CA PRO A 38 -11.07 -1.96 -39.26
C PRO A 38 -11.58 -3.31 -38.76
N ALA A 39 -12.53 -3.92 -39.47
CA ALA A 39 -13.10 -5.23 -39.13
C ALA A 39 -12.21 -6.43 -39.51
N THR A 40 -11.26 -6.28 -40.44
CA THR A 40 -10.36 -7.36 -40.88
C THR A 40 -8.92 -7.17 -40.40
N ALA A 41 -8.60 -6.02 -39.81
CA ALA A 41 -7.23 -5.65 -39.44
C ALA A 41 -6.54 -6.68 -38.52
N ILE A 42 -7.30 -7.31 -37.60
CA ILE A 42 -6.77 -8.33 -36.69
C ILE A 42 -6.36 -9.59 -37.47
N ASP A 43 -7.26 -10.12 -38.31
CA ASP A 43 -6.99 -11.31 -39.11
C ASP A 43 -5.87 -11.06 -40.14
N ASP A 44 -5.85 -9.86 -40.73
CA ASP A 44 -4.84 -9.43 -41.70
C ASP A 44 -3.44 -9.40 -41.08
N LEU A 45 -3.29 -8.76 -39.92
CA LEU A 45 -2.01 -8.66 -39.22
C LEU A 45 -1.53 -10.00 -38.66
N ASN A 46 -2.44 -10.84 -38.16
CA ASN A 46 -2.12 -12.20 -37.72
C ASN A 46 -1.65 -13.07 -38.89
N ALA A 47 -2.29 -12.97 -40.05
CA ALA A 47 -1.87 -13.68 -41.25
C ALA A 47 -0.48 -13.23 -41.73
N ILE A 48 -0.17 -11.92 -41.64
CA ILE A 48 1.16 -11.41 -41.94
C ILE A 48 2.18 -11.97 -40.95
N ALA A 49 1.87 -11.98 -39.65
CA ALA A 49 2.72 -12.54 -38.60
C ALA A 49 3.05 -14.02 -38.86
N ASP A 50 2.02 -14.85 -39.08
CA ASP A 50 2.19 -16.26 -39.40
C ASP A 50 3.06 -16.46 -40.66
N SER A 51 2.85 -15.64 -41.68
CA SER A 51 3.55 -15.76 -42.95
C SER A 51 5.04 -15.47 -42.82
N PHE A 52 5.43 -14.36 -42.19
CA PHE A 52 6.86 -14.00 -42.12
C PHE A 52 7.65 -14.94 -41.21
N PHE A 53 7.03 -15.55 -40.18
CA PHE A 53 7.67 -16.58 -39.36
C PHE A 53 7.82 -17.93 -40.08
N ARG A 54 6.88 -18.30 -40.97
CA ARG A 54 6.96 -19.53 -41.78
C ARG A 54 8.01 -19.44 -42.90
N GLN A 55 8.24 -18.26 -43.46
CA GLN A 55 9.09 -18.07 -44.64
C GLN A 55 10.60 -18.06 -44.35
N SER A 56 11.01 -18.32 -43.10
CA SER A 56 12.42 -18.47 -42.66
C SER A 56 13.37 -17.41 -43.26
N LEU A 57 13.02 -16.13 -43.12
CA LEU A 57 13.67 -14.98 -43.76
C LEU A 57 15.14 -14.73 -43.31
N GLY A 58 15.63 -15.47 -42.32
CA GLY A 58 16.91 -15.24 -41.67
C GLY A 58 16.81 -14.17 -40.56
N VAL A 59 17.70 -14.25 -39.57
CA VAL A 59 17.59 -13.48 -38.31
C VAL A 59 17.57 -11.96 -38.54
N VAL A 60 18.40 -11.44 -39.45
CA VAL A 60 18.51 -10.00 -39.70
C VAL A 60 17.23 -9.45 -40.33
N SER A 61 16.74 -10.10 -41.38
CA SER A 61 15.52 -9.71 -42.08
C SER A 61 14.26 -9.88 -41.21
N THR A 62 14.18 -10.94 -40.41
CA THR A 62 13.07 -11.10 -39.45
C THR A 62 13.07 -9.98 -38.40
N ARG A 63 14.25 -9.51 -37.94
CA ARG A 63 14.35 -8.37 -37.01
C ARG A 63 13.88 -7.05 -37.63
N THR A 64 14.22 -6.75 -38.89
CA THR A 64 13.77 -5.51 -39.54
C THR A 64 12.27 -5.50 -39.80
N VAL A 65 11.72 -6.64 -40.24
CA VAL A 65 10.27 -6.82 -40.41
C VAL A 65 9.54 -6.71 -39.07
N LEU A 66 10.05 -7.32 -37.99
CA LEU A 66 9.48 -7.20 -36.64
C LEU A 66 9.51 -5.76 -36.13
N ALA A 67 10.59 -5.02 -36.33
CA ALA A 67 10.66 -3.62 -35.92
C ALA A 67 9.62 -2.76 -36.67
N THR A 68 9.45 -3.01 -37.97
CA THR A 68 8.43 -2.34 -38.79
C THR A 68 7.03 -2.74 -38.34
N PHE A 69 6.81 -4.01 -38.01
CA PHE A 69 5.55 -4.53 -37.48
C PHE A 69 5.16 -3.84 -36.16
N ILE A 70 6.08 -3.78 -35.21
CA ILE A 70 5.88 -3.10 -33.91
C ILE A 70 5.59 -1.61 -34.14
N ALA A 71 6.31 -0.95 -35.04
CA ALA A 71 6.03 0.44 -35.41
C ALA A 71 4.63 0.60 -35.99
N THR A 72 4.18 -0.31 -36.87
CA THR A 72 2.81 -0.24 -37.41
C THR A 72 1.74 -0.42 -36.33
N LEU A 73 1.92 -1.35 -35.40
CA LEU A 73 1.01 -1.51 -34.25
C LEU A 73 0.94 -0.23 -33.41
N LYS A 74 2.09 0.41 -33.12
CA LYS A 74 2.14 1.71 -32.45
C LYS A 74 1.36 2.79 -33.20
N THR A 75 1.42 2.81 -34.53
CA THR A 75 0.71 3.81 -35.35
C THR A 75 -0.79 3.56 -35.51
N LEU A 76 -1.26 2.33 -35.29
CA LEU A 76 -2.67 1.99 -35.42
C LEU A 76 -3.49 2.43 -34.19
N GLN A 77 -2.85 2.61 -33.03
CA GLN A 77 -3.45 3.11 -31.78
C GLN A 77 -4.81 2.46 -31.45
N ASN A 78 -4.95 1.18 -31.78
CA ASN A 78 -6.17 0.41 -31.50
C ASN A 78 -5.80 -0.68 -30.49
N GLU A 79 -6.36 -0.58 -29.29
CA GLU A 79 -6.03 -1.41 -28.13
C GLU A 79 -6.40 -2.87 -28.37
N ASP A 80 -7.59 -3.14 -28.89
CA ASP A 80 -8.06 -4.51 -29.20
C ASP A 80 -7.18 -5.20 -30.26
N VAL A 81 -6.79 -4.44 -31.30
CA VAL A 81 -5.88 -4.95 -32.34
C VAL A 81 -4.51 -5.23 -31.75
N CYS A 82 -3.99 -4.31 -30.93
CA CYS A 82 -2.68 -4.47 -30.30
C CYS A 82 -2.63 -5.70 -29.38
N ILE A 83 -3.69 -5.94 -28.61
CA ILE A 83 -3.78 -7.10 -27.72
C ILE A 83 -3.84 -8.39 -28.53
N GLN A 84 -4.82 -8.53 -29.44
CA GLN A 84 -5.01 -9.81 -30.13
C GLN A 84 -3.84 -10.15 -31.05
N VAL A 85 -3.35 -9.17 -31.81
CA VAL A 85 -2.23 -9.37 -32.75
C VAL A 85 -0.92 -9.51 -32.01
N GLY A 86 -0.71 -8.70 -30.97
CA GLY A 86 0.51 -8.73 -30.16
C GLY A 86 0.65 -10.02 -29.36
N SER A 87 -0.40 -10.49 -28.70
CA SER A 87 -0.40 -11.78 -27.97
C SER A 87 -0.17 -12.96 -28.91
N HIS A 88 -0.78 -12.97 -30.10
CA HIS A 88 -0.53 -14.00 -31.12
C HIS A 88 0.94 -14.00 -31.57
N THR A 89 1.47 -12.81 -31.86
CA THR A 89 2.86 -12.65 -32.31
C THR A 89 3.86 -12.99 -31.20
N LEU A 90 3.55 -12.71 -29.93
CA LEU A 90 4.36 -13.13 -28.78
C LEU A 90 4.38 -14.65 -28.62
N ALA A 91 3.24 -15.33 -28.81
CA ALA A 91 3.19 -16.79 -28.79
C ALA A 91 4.05 -17.43 -29.90
N LEU A 92 4.06 -16.82 -31.10
CA LEU A 92 4.95 -17.23 -32.18
C LEU A 92 6.42 -16.99 -31.83
N LEU A 93 6.75 -15.83 -31.24
CA LEU A 93 8.11 -15.48 -30.80
C LEU A 93 8.64 -16.40 -29.70
N ALA A 94 7.78 -16.88 -28.80
CA ALA A 94 8.16 -17.82 -27.74
C ALA A 94 8.63 -19.18 -28.29
N ALA A 95 8.16 -19.57 -29.47
CA ALA A 95 8.60 -20.79 -30.16
C ALA A 95 9.89 -20.61 -30.98
N GLN A 96 10.40 -19.38 -31.10
CA GLN A 96 11.56 -19.04 -31.92
C GLN A 96 12.85 -18.96 -31.10
N PRO A 97 14.04 -18.96 -31.75
CA PRO A 97 15.30 -18.78 -31.07
C PRO A 97 15.36 -17.45 -30.29
N SER A 98 16.10 -17.45 -29.20
CA SER A 98 16.27 -16.31 -28.29
C SER A 98 16.91 -15.07 -28.93
N SER A 99 17.35 -15.16 -30.19
CA SER A 99 17.80 -14.05 -31.03
C SER A 99 16.76 -12.94 -31.24
N PHE A 100 15.49 -13.17 -30.92
CA PHE A 100 14.41 -12.17 -31.04
C PHE A 100 13.96 -11.57 -29.70
N SER A 101 14.73 -11.77 -28.62
CA SER A 101 14.37 -11.32 -27.27
C SER A 101 14.12 -9.81 -27.14
N ASP A 102 14.87 -8.97 -27.87
CA ASP A 102 14.67 -7.51 -27.85
C ASP A 102 13.32 -7.11 -28.46
N ALA A 103 12.96 -7.71 -29.61
CA ALA A 103 11.68 -7.47 -30.26
C ALA A 103 10.51 -8.03 -29.44
N ALA A 104 10.69 -9.19 -28.80
CA ALA A 104 9.70 -9.76 -27.89
C ALA A 104 9.47 -8.86 -26.67
N ALA A 105 10.52 -8.24 -26.12
CA ALA A 105 10.39 -7.30 -25.02
C ALA A 105 9.65 -6.02 -25.44
N GLU A 106 10.00 -5.43 -26.58
CA GLU A 106 9.34 -4.22 -27.09
C GLU A 106 7.85 -4.47 -27.41
N LEU A 107 7.53 -5.64 -27.99
CA LEU A 107 6.16 -6.04 -28.22
C LEU A 107 5.41 -6.33 -26.91
N GLY A 108 6.05 -6.99 -25.95
CA GLY A 108 5.47 -7.26 -24.63
C GLY A 108 5.14 -5.98 -23.85
N GLU A 109 6.01 -4.98 -23.90
CA GLU A 109 5.76 -3.66 -23.30
C GLU A 109 4.58 -2.93 -23.97
N LEU A 110 4.43 -3.07 -25.29
CA LEU A 110 3.33 -2.49 -26.04
C LEU A 110 1.99 -3.18 -25.71
N VAL A 111 1.96 -4.51 -25.69
CA VAL A 111 0.77 -5.31 -25.34
C VAL A 111 0.36 -5.05 -23.89
N ALA A 112 1.32 -4.99 -22.96
CA ALA A 112 1.05 -4.63 -21.58
C ALA A 112 0.46 -3.22 -21.46
N GLY A 113 0.95 -2.25 -22.24
CA GLY A 113 0.36 -0.91 -22.31
C GLY A 113 -1.09 -0.92 -22.81
N ALA A 114 -1.39 -1.72 -23.82
CA ALA A 114 -2.76 -1.87 -24.31
C ALA A 114 -3.69 -2.53 -23.28
N HIS A 115 -3.23 -3.54 -22.54
CA HIS A 115 -3.98 -4.13 -21.43
C HIS A 115 -4.18 -3.14 -20.27
N GLU A 116 -3.18 -2.31 -19.95
CA GLU A 116 -3.32 -1.26 -18.94
C GLU A 116 -4.37 -0.20 -19.32
N SER A 117 -4.45 0.18 -20.60
CA SER A 117 -5.51 1.08 -21.08
C SER A 117 -6.91 0.47 -21.01
N ASN A 118 -7.02 -0.85 -21.20
CA ASN A 118 -8.29 -1.59 -21.14
C ASN A 118 -8.70 -2.02 -19.70
N ASP A 119 -8.02 -1.50 -18.66
CA ASP A 119 -8.20 -1.90 -17.26
C ASP A 119 -7.94 -3.40 -16.96
N ASP A 120 -7.30 -4.13 -17.88
CA ASP A 120 -6.93 -5.54 -17.76
C ASP A 120 -5.58 -5.71 -17.05
N PHE A 121 -5.45 -5.16 -15.84
CA PHE A 121 -4.17 -5.10 -15.11
C PHE A 121 -3.54 -6.47 -14.84
N ARG A 122 -4.35 -7.52 -14.63
CA ARG A 122 -3.83 -8.89 -14.41
C ARG A 122 -3.08 -9.40 -15.64
N GLN A 123 -3.65 -9.22 -16.84
CA GLN A 123 -3.04 -9.67 -18.08
C GLN A 123 -1.81 -8.82 -18.45
N ALA A 124 -1.86 -7.52 -18.18
CA ALA A 124 -0.69 -6.65 -18.32
C ALA A 124 0.49 -7.13 -17.46
N ALA A 125 0.24 -7.46 -16.18
CA ALA A 125 1.27 -7.96 -15.28
C ALA A 125 1.87 -9.30 -15.74
N GLN A 126 1.04 -10.21 -16.25
CA GLN A 126 1.47 -11.51 -16.79
C GLN A 126 2.33 -11.33 -18.05
N THR A 127 1.88 -10.49 -18.99
CA THR A 127 2.63 -10.17 -20.23
C THR A 127 4.02 -9.59 -19.92
N LEU A 128 4.11 -8.66 -18.95
CA LEU A 128 5.39 -8.09 -18.53
C LEU A 128 6.28 -9.10 -17.79
N ALA A 129 5.68 -10.07 -17.08
CA ALA A 129 6.41 -11.11 -16.37
C ALA A 129 7.08 -12.13 -17.31
N GLU A 130 6.53 -12.32 -18.51
CA GLU A 130 7.09 -13.20 -19.54
C GLU A 130 8.34 -12.62 -20.20
N ILE A 131 8.59 -11.32 -20.08
CA ILE A 131 9.76 -10.66 -20.64
C ILE A 131 11.03 -11.19 -19.93
N PRO A 132 12.01 -11.77 -20.65
CA PRO A 132 13.19 -12.38 -20.06
C PRO A 132 14.23 -11.33 -19.64
N LEU A 133 13.96 -10.67 -18.51
CA LEU A 133 14.77 -9.57 -17.96
C LEU A 133 16.14 -10.02 -17.39
N ASP A 134 16.25 -11.28 -16.96
CA ASP A 134 17.48 -11.86 -16.39
C ASP A 134 18.27 -12.73 -17.39
N SER A 135 17.99 -12.60 -18.69
CA SER A 135 18.64 -13.42 -19.71
C SER A 135 20.10 -13.00 -19.96
N ALA A 136 21.01 -13.96 -20.02
CA ALA A 136 22.44 -13.70 -20.31
C ALA A 136 22.69 -13.08 -21.70
N GLN A 137 21.69 -13.13 -22.58
CA GLN A 137 21.77 -12.64 -23.96
C GLN A 137 21.37 -11.16 -24.11
N ARG A 138 20.59 -10.62 -23.16
CA ARG A 138 20.17 -9.21 -23.15
C ARG A 138 20.67 -8.53 -21.89
N LYS A 139 21.66 -7.65 -22.02
CA LYS A 139 22.09 -6.79 -20.90
C LYS A 139 21.10 -5.64 -20.74
N VAL A 140 20.10 -5.84 -19.89
CA VAL A 140 19.18 -4.78 -19.45
C VAL A 140 19.80 -4.05 -18.28
N ASP A 141 19.82 -2.72 -18.33
CA ASP A 141 20.30 -1.89 -17.23
C ASP A 141 19.43 -2.11 -15.98
N ASP A 142 20.01 -1.90 -14.80
CA ASP A 142 19.30 -2.10 -13.53
C ASP A 142 18.10 -1.17 -13.41
N ALA A 143 18.19 0.05 -13.95
CA ALA A 143 17.10 1.03 -13.95
C ALA A 143 15.91 0.58 -14.83
N ASP A 144 16.17 0.05 -16.03
CA ASP A 144 15.11 -0.44 -16.93
C ASP A 144 14.44 -1.69 -16.36
N ARG A 145 15.22 -2.57 -15.71
CA ARG A 145 14.67 -3.73 -15.02
C ARG A 145 13.78 -3.33 -13.85
N ALA A 146 14.21 -2.34 -13.07
CA ALA A 146 13.41 -1.80 -11.97
C ALA A 146 12.11 -1.18 -12.49
N ARG A 147 12.15 -0.47 -13.62
CA ARG A 147 10.96 0.11 -14.27
C ARG A 147 9.92 -0.95 -14.62
N VAL A 148 10.32 -2.06 -15.25
CA VAL A 148 9.40 -3.14 -15.61
C VAL A 148 8.85 -3.83 -14.37
N TRP A 149 9.69 -4.17 -13.39
CA TRP A 149 9.22 -4.81 -12.16
C TRP A 149 8.29 -3.92 -11.33
N ILE A 150 8.55 -2.61 -11.24
CA ILE A 150 7.65 -1.67 -10.57
C ILE A 150 6.29 -1.64 -11.28
N ARG A 151 6.28 -1.65 -12.62
CA ARG A 151 5.04 -1.69 -13.41
C ARG A 151 4.24 -2.97 -13.14
N ILE A 152 4.91 -4.13 -13.10
CA ILE A 152 4.29 -5.41 -12.70
C ILE A 152 3.67 -5.32 -11.30
N VAL A 153 4.41 -4.79 -10.32
CA VAL A 153 3.92 -4.63 -8.95
C VAL A 153 2.69 -3.73 -8.89
N ARG A 154 2.71 -2.60 -9.61
CA ARG A 154 1.56 -1.68 -9.70
C ARG A 154 0.33 -2.37 -10.27
N ASN A 155 0.48 -3.10 -11.38
CA ASN A 155 -0.63 -3.81 -12.01
C ASN A 155 -1.23 -4.90 -11.10
N TYR A 156 -0.41 -5.67 -10.38
CA TYR A 156 -0.93 -6.62 -9.40
C TYR A 156 -1.64 -5.95 -8.21
N LEU A 157 -1.19 -4.76 -7.80
CA LEU A 157 -1.83 -4.00 -6.73
C LEU A 157 -3.20 -3.45 -7.12
N GLU A 158 -3.44 -3.14 -8.40
CA GLU A 158 -4.77 -2.72 -8.88
C GLU A 158 -5.80 -3.87 -8.87
N VAL A 159 -5.34 -5.13 -8.97
CA VAL A 159 -6.19 -6.33 -8.85
C VAL A 159 -6.19 -6.91 -7.43
N GLU A 160 -5.67 -6.17 -6.45
CA GLU A 160 -5.55 -6.56 -5.04
C GLU A 160 -4.73 -7.86 -4.81
N ASP A 161 -3.90 -8.28 -5.77
CA ASP A 161 -3.04 -9.47 -5.63
C ASP A 161 -1.70 -9.10 -4.95
N SER A 162 -1.79 -8.90 -3.64
CA SER A 162 -0.63 -8.53 -2.82
C SER A 162 0.47 -9.61 -2.76
N LEU A 163 0.14 -10.88 -2.98
CA LEU A 163 1.09 -12.00 -2.95
C LEU A 163 1.97 -12.02 -4.21
N ALA A 164 1.35 -11.90 -5.38
CA ALA A 164 2.08 -11.77 -6.64
C ALA A 164 2.95 -10.50 -6.63
N ALA A 165 2.37 -9.37 -6.19
CA ALA A 165 3.08 -8.10 -6.07
C ALA A 165 4.32 -8.19 -5.13
N GLU A 166 4.21 -8.87 -3.99
CA GLU A 166 5.32 -9.03 -3.04
C GLU A 166 6.50 -9.81 -3.63
N THR A 167 6.23 -10.78 -4.50
CA THR A 167 7.27 -11.58 -5.15
C THR A 167 8.20 -10.70 -5.99
N TYR A 168 7.64 -9.79 -6.79
CA TYR A 168 8.42 -8.85 -7.58
C TYR A 168 9.02 -7.72 -6.74
N LEU A 169 8.33 -7.27 -5.68
CA LEU A 169 8.88 -6.29 -4.74
C LEU A 169 10.14 -6.83 -4.04
N ASN A 170 10.17 -8.11 -3.68
CA ASN A 170 11.35 -8.72 -3.05
C ASN A 170 12.55 -8.81 -4.01
N LYS A 171 12.31 -9.00 -5.33
CA LYS A 171 13.36 -8.88 -6.35
C LYS A 171 13.89 -7.44 -6.43
N LEU A 172 12.99 -6.45 -6.43
CA LEU A 172 13.34 -5.03 -6.41
C LEU A 172 14.17 -4.65 -5.19
N LYS A 173 13.82 -5.12 -3.98
CA LYS A 173 14.58 -4.80 -2.74
C LYS A 173 16.08 -5.07 -2.86
N ASN A 174 16.46 -6.12 -3.59
CA ASN A 174 17.86 -6.48 -3.78
C ASN A 174 18.60 -5.55 -4.74
N MET A 175 17.88 -4.83 -5.61
CA MET A 175 18.45 -4.00 -6.68
C MET A 175 18.23 -2.50 -6.50
N MET A 176 17.24 -2.07 -5.70
CA MET A 176 16.91 -0.64 -5.56
C MET A 176 18.05 0.23 -5.01
N HIS A 177 19.11 -0.36 -4.44
CA HIS A 177 20.30 0.38 -4.00
C HIS A 177 21.22 0.81 -5.17
N THR A 178 21.09 0.21 -6.36
CA THR A 178 21.85 0.58 -7.56
C THR A 178 21.12 1.60 -8.43
N VAL A 179 19.80 1.74 -8.25
CA VAL A 179 18.94 2.64 -9.03
C VAL A 179 19.01 4.06 -8.47
N LEU A 180 19.46 5.01 -9.30
CA LEU A 180 19.62 6.43 -8.93
C LEU A 180 18.38 7.29 -9.26
N ASP A 181 17.36 6.72 -9.91
CA ASP A 181 16.15 7.42 -10.33
C ASP A 181 15.21 7.71 -9.13
N PRO A 182 14.96 9.00 -8.79
CA PRO A 182 14.07 9.38 -7.69
C PRO A 182 12.63 8.90 -7.89
N ASP A 183 12.13 8.88 -9.12
CA ASP A 183 10.72 8.55 -9.41
C ASP A 183 10.48 7.04 -9.23
N LEU A 184 11.41 6.21 -9.70
CA LEU A 184 11.37 4.77 -9.46
C LEU A 184 11.49 4.45 -7.96
N THR A 185 12.34 5.18 -7.25
CA THR A 185 12.49 5.04 -5.80
C THR A 185 11.19 5.37 -5.07
N LEU A 186 10.49 6.41 -5.51
CA LEU A 186 9.19 6.80 -4.97
C LEU A 186 8.12 5.74 -5.24
N HIS A 187 7.99 5.26 -6.48
CA HIS A 187 7.03 4.21 -6.82
C HIS A 187 7.30 2.89 -6.08
N PHE A 188 8.57 2.55 -5.86
CA PHE A 188 8.97 1.40 -5.05
C PHE A 188 8.51 1.56 -3.59
N LYS A 189 8.78 2.71 -2.95
CA LYS A 189 8.35 2.98 -1.58
C LYS A 189 6.83 2.95 -1.43
N LEU A 190 6.10 3.54 -2.38
CA LEU A 190 4.64 3.55 -2.39
C LEU A 190 4.08 2.13 -2.54
N SER A 191 4.62 1.35 -3.48
CA SER A 191 4.22 -0.05 -3.68
C SER A 191 4.49 -0.90 -2.43
N GLN A 192 5.63 -0.67 -1.77
CA GLN A 192 5.97 -1.32 -0.52
C GLN A 192 4.97 -0.98 0.61
N ALA A 193 4.54 0.28 0.72
CA ALA A 193 3.53 0.70 1.69
C ALA A 193 2.16 0.05 1.41
N ARG A 194 1.71 0.04 0.15
CA ARG A 194 0.46 -0.62 -0.28
C ARG A 194 0.46 -2.12 0.01
N ILE A 195 1.56 -2.82 -0.26
CA ILE A 195 1.69 -4.26 0.02
C ILE A 195 1.60 -4.53 1.53
N GLN A 196 2.27 -3.72 2.37
CA GLN A 196 2.19 -3.90 3.82
C GLN A 196 0.80 -3.66 4.37
N ASP A 197 0.13 -2.62 3.87
CA ASP A 197 -1.25 -2.31 4.24
C ASP A 197 -2.19 -3.49 3.90
N ALA A 198 -2.09 -4.02 2.68
CA ALA A 198 -2.84 -5.21 2.26
C ALA A 198 -2.53 -6.45 3.12
N LYS A 199 -1.28 -6.61 3.56
CA LYS A 199 -0.84 -7.69 4.47
C LYS A 199 -1.21 -7.47 5.94
N ARG A 200 -1.90 -6.37 6.26
CA ARG A 200 -2.27 -5.95 7.63
C ARG A 200 -1.06 -5.63 8.52
N ASP A 201 0.11 -5.37 7.93
CA ASP A 201 1.26 -4.78 8.61
C ASP A 201 1.10 -3.25 8.67
N PHE A 202 0.06 -2.81 9.38
CA PHE A 202 -0.35 -1.41 9.37
C PHE A 202 0.67 -0.47 10.00
N LEU A 203 1.45 -0.91 10.99
CA LEU A 203 2.50 -0.07 11.58
C LEU A 203 3.64 0.22 10.60
N GLY A 204 4.05 -0.81 9.84
CA GLY A 204 5.04 -0.65 8.78
C GLY A 204 4.51 0.27 7.66
N ALA A 205 3.27 0.04 7.23
CA ALA A 205 2.62 0.85 6.21
C ALA A 205 2.48 2.32 6.64
N ALA A 206 2.01 2.58 7.86
CA ALA A 206 1.84 3.93 8.41
C ALA A 206 3.16 4.71 8.43
N GLY A 207 4.25 4.07 8.85
CA GLY A 207 5.58 4.67 8.84
C GLY A 207 6.01 5.08 7.43
N ARG A 208 5.84 4.18 6.44
CA ARG A 208 6.23 4.44 5.06
C ARG A 208 5.38 5.50 4.38
N TYR A 209 4.06 5.46 4.56
CA TYR A 209 3.18 6.51 4.05
C TYR A 209 3.53 7.87 4.65
N HIS A 210 3.82 7.93 5.95
CA HIS A 210 4.26 9.16 6.59
C HIS A 210 5.58 9.68 5.99
N GLU A 211 6.58 8.83 5.78
CA GLU A 211 7.84 9.21 5.11
C GLU A 211 7.61 9.71 3.68
N ILE A 212 6.77 9.03 2.90
CA ILE A 212 6.43 9.41 1.52
C ILE A 212 5.72 10.78 1.49
N SER A 213 4.89 11.08 2.48
CA SER A 213 4.16 12.36 2.56
C SER A 213 5.06 13.59 2.65
N PHE A 214 6.35 13.43 2.99
CA PHE A 214 7.34 14.53 3.01
C PHE A 214 8.09 14.71 1.70
N SER A 215 7.93 13.79 0.74
CA SER A 215 8.65 13.87 -0.55
C SER A 215 8.20 15.10 -1.34
N PRO A 216 9.12 16.02 -1.69
CA PRO A 216 8.77 17.22 -2.48
C PRO A 216 8.47 16.89 -3.95
N ALA A 217 8.78 15.67 -4.41
CA ALA A 217 8.47 15.20 -5.75
C ALA A 217 6.96 14.94 -5.97
N ILE A 218 6.17 14.91 -4.89
CA ILE A 218 4.73 14.62 -4.91
C ILE A 218 3.96 15.94 -4.80
N ALA A 219 2.88 16.07 -5.55
CA ALA A 219 1.97 17.22 -5.46
C ALA A 219 1.38 17.34 -4.04
N GLU A 220 1.05 18.56 -3.61
CA GLU A 220 0.58 18.83 -2.24
C GLU A 220 -0.67 18.02 -1.87
N GLU A 221 -1.63 17.91 -2.78
CA GLU A 221 -2.87 17.14 -2.61
C GLU A 221 -2.57 15.65 -2.39
N GLU A 222 -1.67 15.07 -3.19
CA GLU A 222 -1.24 13.67 -3.06
C GLU A 222 -0.43 13.44 -1.78
N ARG A 223 0.34 14.42 -1.31
CA ARG A 223 1.05 14.36 -0.02
C ARG A 223 0.06 14.31 1.15
N LEU A 224 -1.00 15.12 1.10
CA LEU A 224 -2.07 15.10 2.11
C LEU A 224 -2.84 13.79 2.07
N HIS A 225 -3.18 13.29 0.88
CA HIS A 225 -3.81 11.97 0.73
C HIS A 225 -2.94 10.85 1.34
N THR A 226 -1.64 10.86 1.05
CA THR A 226 -0.69 9.88 1.59
C THR A 226 -0.58 9.98 3.12
N LEU A 227 -0.61 11.19 3.69
CA LEU A 227 -0.67 11.39 5.13
C LEU A 227 -1.98 10.82 5.72
N GLY A 228 -3.11 11.00 5.06
CA GLY A 228 -4.38 10.38 5.42
C GLY A 228 -4.29 8.85 5.45
N MET A 229 -3.64 8.22 4.46
CA MET A 229 -3.39 6.78 4.47
C MET A 229 -2.50 6.34 5.64
N ALA A 230 -1.49 7.14 6.01
CA ALA A 230 -0.66 6.89 7.18
C ALA A 230 -1.47 6.89 8.47
N ILE A 231 -2.38 7.85 8.63
CA ILE A 231 -3.30 7.96 9.77
C ILE A 231 -4.24 6.76 9.81
N LYS A 232 -4.85 6.38 8.69
CA LYS A 232 -5.73 5.20 8.60
C LYS A 232 -5.02 3.93 9.06
N CYS A 233 -3.84 3.68 8.54
CA CYS A 233 -3.02 2.53 8.95
C CYS A 233 -2.64 2.60 10.44
N ALA A 234 -2.23 3.76 10.96
CA ALA A 234 -1.88 3.90 12.37
C ALA A 234 -3.07 3.63 13.32
N ILE A 235 -4.28 4.01 12.90
CA ILE A 235 -5.51 3.75 13.64
C ILE A 235 -5.86 2.26 13.62
N LEU A 236 -5.73 1.58 12.47
CA LEU A 236 -6.01 0.15 12.31
C LEU A 236 -4.99 -0.77 12.99
N ALA A 237 -3.79 -0.27 13.26
CA ALA A 237 -2.76 -1.03 13.96
C ALA A 237 -3.21 -1.49 15.36
N PRO A 238 -2.74 -2.67 15.83
CA PRO A 238 -3.08 -3.18 17.16
C PRO A 238 -2.56 -2.26 18.28
N ALA A 239 -3.32 -2.16 19.38
CA ALA A 239 -2.93 -1.31 20.51
C ALA A 239 -1.58 -1.73 21.10
N GLY A 240 -0.66 -0.77 21.31
CA GLY A 240 0.66 -1.01 21.90
C GLY A 240 1.61 0.21 21.81
N PRO A 241 2.80 0.15 22.43
CA PRO A 241 3.72 1.30 22.52
C PRO A 241 4.20 1.82 21.16
N MET A 242 4.38 0.93 20.18
CA MET A 242 4.75 1.33 18.81
C MET A 242 3.64 2.13 18.12
N ARG A 243 2.38 1.72 18.30
CA ARG A 243 1.21 2.45 17.78
C ARG A 243 1.08 3.82 18.44
N SER A 244 1.17 3.90 19.77
CA SER A 244 1.11 5.20 20.49
C SER A 244 2.20 6.17 20.01
N ARG A 245 3.42 5.67 19.75
CA ARG A 245 4.50 6.49 19.16
C ARG A 245 4.18 6.93 17.74
N ALA A 246 3.58 6.07 16.91
CA ALA A 246 3.18 6.43 15.55
C ALA A 246 2.07 7.50 15.55
N LEU A 247 1.02 7.32 16.35
CA LEU A 247 -0.05 8.30 16.53
C LEU A 247 0.49 9.63 17.03
N GLY A 248 1.42 9.62 17.99
CA GLY A 248 2.04 10.85 18.51
C GLY A 248 2.92 11.58 17.50
N ARG A 249 3.54 10.88 16.53
CA ARG A 249 4.23 11.53 15.41
C ARG A 249 3.25 12.20 14.46
N LEU A 250 2.17 11.49 14.10
CA LEU A 250 1.14 11.99 13.18
C LEU A 250 0.35 13.16 13.79
N TYR A 251 0.05 13.11 15.08
CA TYR A 251 -0.65 14.19 15.79
C TYR A 251 0.16 15.49 15.85
N LYS A 252 1.50 15.38 15.89
CA LYS A 252 2.42 16.53 15.89
C LYS A 252 2.73 17.06 14.48
N ASP A 253 2.20 16.44 13.42
CA ASP A 253 2.34 16.96 12.07
C ASP A 253 1.33 18.10 11.87
N ASP A 254 1.82 19.31 11.59
CA ASP A 254 0.99 20.51 11.41
C ASP A 254 -0.03 20.40 10.27
N ARG A 255 0.14 19.44 9.35
CA ARG A 255 -0.78 19.17 8.24
C ARG A 255 -1.94 18.26 8.64
N ALA A 256 -1.78 17.47 9.70
CA ALA A 256 -2.79 16.49 10.13
C ALA A 256 -4.17 17.12 10.42
N PRO A 257 -4.29 18.34 11.01
CA PRO A 257 -5.58 18.98 11.26
C PRO A 257 -6.42 19.28 10.01
N GLN A 258 -5.82 19.28 8.82
CA GLN A 258 -6.55 19.51 7.55
C GLN A 258 -7.31 18.26 7.08
N LEU A 259 -7.03 17.10 7.66
CA LEU A 259 -7.57 15.81 7.26
C LEU A 259 -8.84 15.47 8.03
N ALA A 260 -9.78 14.80 7.37
CA ALA A 260 -11.03 14.37 7.99
C ALA A 260 -10.80 13.37 9.14
N GLU A 261 -9.71 12.60 9.07
CA GLU A 261 -9.33 11.59 10.06
C GLU A 261 -8.75 12.20 11.35
N PHE A 262 -8.46 13.51 11.39
CA PHE A 262 -7.80 14.16 12.53
C PHE A 262 -8.56 14.00 13.84
N GLY A 263 -9.90 14.12 13.81
CA GLY A 263 -10.72 14.01 15.01
C GLY A 263 -10.55 12.66 15.73
N ILE A 264 -10.46 11.57 14.96
CA ILE A 264 -10.20 10.24 15.53
C ILE A 264 -8.73 10.08 15.92
N LEU A 265 -7.80 10.61 15.11
CA LEU A 265 -6.38 10.62 15.46
C LEU A 265 -6.15 11.27 16.83
N GLU A 266 -6.72 12.45 17.07
CA GLU A 266 -6.61 13.16 18.34
C GLU A 266 -7.15 12.32 19.49
N LYS A 267 -8.36 11.77 19.34
CA LYS A 267 -8.96 10.92 20.40
C LYS A 267 -8.16 9.65 20.65
N MET A 268 -7.66 9.01 19.60
CA MET A 268 -6.80 7.83 19.69
C MET A 268 -5.49 8.15 20.39
N PHE A 269 -4.86 9.29 20.09
CA PHE A 269 -3.61 9.71 20.71
C PHE A 269 -3.77 10.13 22.17
N LEU A 270 -4.85 10.83 22.50
CA LEU A 270 -5.16 11.29 23.86
C LEU A 270 -5.86 10.21 24.72
N ASP A 271 -5.93 8.98 24.23
CA ASP A 271 -6.59 7.84 24.88
C ASP A 271 -8.05 8.14 25.31
N ARG A 272 -8.77 8.93 24.51
CA ARG A 272 -10.19 9.23 24.69
C ARG A 272 -11.06 8.11 24.10
N LEU A 273 -12.25 7.93 24.66
CA LEU A 273 -13.24 6.98 24.16
C LEU A 273 -13.80 7.45 22.81
N LEU A 274 -13.99 6.49 21.90
CA LEU A 274 -14.55 6.71 20.57
C LEU A 274 -16.04 6.36 20.56
N ALA A 275 -16.85 7.27 20.04
CA ALA A 275 -18.27 7.04 19.88
C ALA A 275 -18.56 6.18 18.63
N PRO A 276 -19.61 5.34 18.64
CA PRO A 276 -19.95 4.48 17.49
C PRO A 276 -20.17 5.25 16.18
N ASP A 277 -20.77 6.45 16.24
CA ASP A 277 -21.00 7.30 15.06
C ASP A 277 -19.69 7.75 14.39
N GLU A 278 -18.68 8.08 15.19
CA GLU A 278 -17.37 8.52 14.70
C GLU A 278 -16.64 7.36 14.03
N VAL A 279 -16.70 6.18 14.64
CA VAL A 279 -16.13 4.95 14.07
C VAL A 279 -16.79 4.60 12.75
N ARG A 280 -18.13 4.74 12.64
CA ARG A 280 -18.85 4.53 11.38
C ARG A 280 -18.44 5.53 10.29
N ALA A 281 -18.32 6.81 10.64
CA ALA A 281 -17.89 7.84 9.70
C ALA A 281 -16.47 7.56 9.17
N PHE A 282 -15.58 7.07 10.03
CA PHE A 282 -14.23 6.69 9.62
C PHE A 282 -14.18 5.41 8.80
N ALA A 283 -14.96 4.40 9.18
CA ALA A 283 -15.08 3.14 8.43
C ALA A 283 -15.54 3.39 6.98
N ALA A 284 -16.44 4.34 6.76
CA ALA A 284 -16.90 4.74 5.42
C ALA A 284 -15.79 5.34 4.54
N GLY A 285 -14.71 5.85 5.15
CA GLY A 285 -13.54 6.37 4.43
C GLY A 285 -12.45 5.33 4.19
N LEU A 286 -12.60 4.08 4.63
CA LEU A 286 -11.60 3.02 4.44
C LEU A 286 -11.78 2.31 3.09
N PRO A 287 -10.68 1.95 2.41
CA PRO A 287 -10.73 1.13 1.20
C PRO A 287 -11.22 -0.30 1.49
N PRO A 288 -11.78 -1.01 0.49
CA PRO A 288 -12.38 -2.33 0.66
C PRO A 288 -11.46 -3.36 1.33
N HIS A 289 -10.16 -3.38 0.98
CA HIS A 289 -9.20 -4.33 1.56
C HIS A 289 -9.02 -4.19 3.07
N GLN A 290 -9.24 -2.99 3.63
CA GLN A 290 -9.15 -2.72 5.08
C GLN A 290 -10.44 -3.09 5.82
N LEU A 291 -11.57 -3.22 5.13
CA LEU A 291 -12.87 -3.60 5.69
C LEU A 291 -13.10 -5.12 5.73
N ALA A 292 -12.08 -5.91 5.38
CA ALA A 292 -12.16 -7.36 5.38
C ALA A 292 -12.56 -7.90 6.76
N THR A 293 -13.60 -8.74 6.78
CA THR A 293 -14.08 -9.40 8.00
C THR A 293 -13.15 -10.54 8.40
N THR A 294 -13.02 -10.74 9.71
CA THR A 294 -12.34 -11.87 10.31
C THR A 294 -13.29 -13.06 10.44
N ALA A 295 -12.77 -14.24 10.83
CA ALA A 295 -13.57 -15.45 11.01
C ALA A 295 -14.74 -15.27 11.99
N ASP A 296 -14.60 -14.33 12.93
CA ASP A 296 -15.60 -14.02 13.97
C ASP A 296 -16.63 -12.98 13.49
N GLY A 297 -16.59 -12.57 12.21
CA GLY A 297 -17.51 -11.58 11.62
C GLY A 297 -17.17 -10.11 11.92
N SER A 298 -16.18 -9.84 12.78
CA SER A 298 -15.71 -8.48 13.09
C SER A 298 -14.65 -7.99 12.08
N THR A 299 -14.58 -6.69 11.86
CA THR A 299 -13.51 -6.08 11.06
C THR A 299 -12.25 -5.83 11.90
N VAL A 300 -11.13 -5.59 11.22
CA VAL A 300 -9.88 -5.14 11.89
C VAL A 300 -10.12 -3.86 12.69
N LEU A 301 -10.90 -2.93 12.13
CA LEU A 301 -11.24 -1.67 12.78
C LEU A 301 -12.03 -1.92 14.08
N ASP A 302 -13.05 -2.77 14.06
CA ASP A 302 -13.87 -3.06 15.24
C ASP A 302 -13.00 -3.55 16.40
N ARG A 303 -12.09 -4.48 16.11
CA ARG A 303 -11.15 -4.99 17.10
C ARG A 303 -10.22 -3.90 17.62
N ALA A 304 -9.67 -3.07 16.73
CA ALA A 304 -8.77 -1.98 17.11
C ALA A 304 -9.48 -0.94 18.00
N VAL A 305 -10.74 -0.62 17.69
CA VAL A 305 -11.57 0.32 18.47
C VAL A 305 -11.91 -0.24 19.84
N VAL A 306 -12.30 -1.52 19.94
CA VAL A 306 -12.57 -2.16 21.23
C VAL A 306 -11.32 -2.16 22.11
N GLU A 307 -10.18 -2.58 21.56
CA GLU A 307 -8.91 -2.61 22.31
C GLU A 307 -8.48 -1.20 22.75
N HIS A 308 -8.72 -0.20 21.91
CA HIS A 308 -8.46 1.21 22.22
C HIS A 308 -9.39 1.74 23.33
N ASN A 309 -10.70 1.57 23.18
CA ASN A 309 -11.68 2.04 24.15
C ASN A 309 -11.49 1.36 25.51
N LEU A 310 -11.08 0.09 25.54
CA LEU A 310 -10.73 -0.61 26.77
C LEU A 310 -9.52 0.03 27.46
N ARG A 311 -8.49 0.39 26.69
CA ARG A 311 -7.34 1.15 27.21
C ARG A 311 -7.75 2.53 27.71
N GLY A 312 -8.61 3.24 26.99
CA GLY A 312 -9.19 4.51 27.45
C GLY A 312 -9.96 4.35 28.76
N ALA A 313 -10.81 3.32 28.86
CA ALA A 313 -11.55 3.00 30.08
C ALA A 313 -10.63 2.73 31.27
N SER A 314 -9.50 2.04 31.06
CA SER A 314 -8.53 1.77 32.12
C SER A 314 -7.85 3.02 32.71
N ARG A 315 -7.89 4.15 32.00
CA ARG A 315 -7.40 5.44 32.49
C ARG A 315 -8.48 6.27 33.18
N LEU A 316 -9.75 5.97 32.93
CA LEU A 316 -10.89 6.70 33.47
C LEU A 316 -11.44 6.05 34.74
N TYR A 317 -11.36 4.73 34.84
CA TYR A 317 -11.94 3.95 35.93
C TYR A 317 -10.84 3.21 36.70
N ASP A 318 -10.95 3.19 38.04
CA ASP A 318 -10.15 2.29 38.87
C ASP A 318 -10.70 0.84 38.77
N ASN A 319 -12.01 0.69 38.60
CA ASN A 319 -12.69 -0.58 38.39
C ASN A 319 -14.04 -0.38 37.67
N ILE A 320 -14.52 -1.44 37.00
CA ILE A 320 -15.80 -1.44 36.29
C ILE A 320 -16.36 -2.87 36.16
N ARG A 321 -17.68 -3.03 36.24
CA ARG A 321 -18.38 -4.30 35.97
C ARG A 321 -18.37 -4.60 34.46
N PHE A 322 -18.28 -5.87 34.07
CA PHE A 322 -18.24 -6.26 32.66
C PHE A 322 -19.51 -5.90 31.88
N GLU A 323 -20.67 -5.83 32.52
CA GLU A 323 -21.91 -5.35 31.90
C GLU A 323 -21.79 -3.89 31.43
N ALA A 324 -21.30 -3.02 32.31
CA ALA A 324 -21.11 -1.59 32.01
C ALA A 324 -19.93 -1.37 31.03
N LEU A 325 -18.86 -2.16 31.18
CA LEU A 325 -17.73 -2.13 30.26
C LEU A 325 -18.15 -2.59 28.86
N GLY A 326 -18.94 -3.66 28.75
CA GLY A 326 -19.50 -4.14 27.49
C GLY A 326 -20.31 -3.06 26.79
N ALA A 327 -21.21 -2.38 27.52
CA ALA A 327 -21.99 -1.27 26.98
C ALA A 327 -21.11 -0.12 26.45
N LEU A 328 -19.99 0.18 27.12
CA LEU A 328 -19.02 1.20 26.69
C LEU A 328 -18.24 0.79 25.44
N LEU A 329 -17.91 -0.50 25.31
CA LEU A 329 -17.14 -1.05 24.19
C LEU A 329 -18.01 -1.44 22.99
N GLY A 330 -19.33 -1.52 23.15
CA GLY A 330 -20.25 -2.07 22.15
C GLY A 330 -20.20 -3.61 22.08
N LEU A 331 -19.89 -4.27 23.20
CA LEU A 331 -19.79 -5.72 23.33
C LEU A 331 -20.77 -6.25 24.40
N ASP A 332 -21.02 -7.55 24.40
CA ASP A 332 -21.64 -8.22 25.54
C ASP A 332 -20.62 -8.42 26.68
N ALA A 333 -21.12 -8.69 27.90
CA ALA A 333 -20.26 -8.84 29.07
C ALA A 333 -19.22 -9.98 28.93
N PRO A 334 -19.58 -11.17 28.39
CA PRO A 334 -18.61 -12.25 28.16
C PRO A 334 -17.50 -11.88 27.16
N ALA A 335 -17.82 -11.22 26.03
CA ALA A 335 -16.78 -10.82 25.08
C ALA A 335 -15.91 -9.68 25.62
N ALA A 336 -16.47 -8.78 26.43
CA ALA A 336 -15.71 -7.74 27.13
C ALA A 336 -14.70 -8.33 28.12
N GLU A 337 -15.12 -9.33 28.91
CA GLU A 337 -14.25 -10.10 29.80
C GLU A 337 -13.13 -10.80 29.03
N GLN A 338 -13.48 -11.56 27.99
CA GLN A 338 -12.50 -12.30 27.18
C GLN A 338 -11.48 -11.37 26.52
N THR A 339 -11.92 -10.22 26.01
CA THR A 339 -11.05 -9.23 25.39
C THR A 339 -10.11 -8.59 26.41
N THR A 340 -10.62 -8.30 27.60
CA THR A 340 -9.84 -7.75 28.71
C THR A 340 -8.80 -8.74 29.21
N ALA A 341 -9.19 -10.00 29.42
CA ALA A 341 -8.28 -11.07 29.82
C ALA A 341 -7.13 -11.22 28.81
N ARG A 342 -7.44 -11.22 27.51
CA ARG A 342 -6.44 -11.31 26.42
C ARG A 342 -5.47 -10.13 26.45
N MET A 343 -5.94 -8.91 26.67
CA MET A 343 -5.06 -7.72 26.74
C MET A 343 -4.16 -7.72 27.97
N ILE A 344 -4.65 -8.24 29.10
CA ILE A 344 -3.85 -8.41 30.32
C ILE A 344 -2.79 -9.50 30.12
N GLU A 345 -3.17 -10.66 29.58
CA GLU A 345 -2.26 -11.79 29.31
C GLU A 345 -1.11 -11.39 28.37
N GLN A 346 -1.42 -10.59 27.34
CA GLN A 346 -0.43 -10.06 26.40
C GLN A 346 0.42 -8.92 26.98
N GLY A 347 0.19 -8.52 28.22
CA GLY A 347 0.89 -7.42 28.87
C GLY A 347 0.65 -6.08 28.18
N ARG A 348 -0.50 -5.89 27.53
CA ARG A 348 -0.91 -4.63 26.86
C ARG A 348 -1.79 -3.75 27.74
N LEU A 349 -2.35 -4.34 28.80
CA LEU A 349 -3.21 -3.72 29.79
C LEU A 349 -2.79 -4.22 31.18
N VAL A 350 -2.77 -3.35 32.17
CA VAL A 350 -2.40 -3.71 33.55
C VAL A 350 -3.67 -3.69 34.41
N GLY A 351 -4.03 -4.84 34.95
CA GLY A 351 -5.22 -4.99 35.77
C GLY A 351 -5.44 -6.42 36.25
N ARG A 352 -6.49 -6.62 37.03
CA ARG A 352 -6.92 -7.92 37.56
C ARG A 352 -8.42 -8.10 37.34
N ILE A 353 -8.82 -9.34 37.09
CA ILE A 353 -10.22 -9.70 36.86
C ILE A 353 -10.73 -10.46 38.07
N ASP A 354 -11.84 -10.00 38.64
CA ASP A 354 -12.65 -10.76 39.59
C ASP A 354 -13.81 -11.40 38.82
N GLN A 355 -13.68 -12.70 38.57
CA GLN A 355 -14.66 -13.45 37.79
C GLN A 355 -15.95 -13.75 38.57
N LEU A 356 -15.90 -13.80 39.91
CA LEU A 356 -17.08 -14.07 40.72
C LEU A 356 -18.01 -12.87 40.75
N ASP A 357 -17.44 -11.68 40.95
CA ASP A 357 -18.20 -10.42 40.99
C ASP A 357 -18.39 -9.79 39.61
N GLY A 358 -17.69 -10.29 38.58
CA GLY A 358 -17.73 -9.79 37.20
C GLY A 358 -17.16 -8.38 37.07
N ILE A 359 -16.06 -8.08 37.77
CA ILE A 359 -15.44 -6.75 37.84
C ILE A 359 -13.98 -6.83 37.39
N VAL A 360 -13.57 -5.90 36.55
CA VAL A 360 -12.14 -5.64 36.30
C VAL A 360 -11.67 -4.48 37.15
N TRP A 361 -10.48 -4.63 37.74
CA TRP A 361 -9.75 -3.58 38.42
C TRP A 361 -8.53 -3.20 37.59
N PHE A 362 -8.40 -1.91 37.29
CA PHE A 362 -7.27 -1.38 36.54
C PHE A 362 -6.21 -0.87 37.51
N ASP A 363 -4.96 -1.20 37.22
CA ASP A 363 -3.80 -0.71 37.96
C ASP A 363 -3.11 0.29 37.05
N GLY A 364 -3.44 1.59 37.19
CA GLY A 364 -3.13 2.70 36.26
C GLY A 364 -1.65 2.98 35.95
N GLY A 365 -0.91 1.99 35.45
CA GLY A 365 0.47 2.09 34.96
C GLY A 365 0.57 1.79 33.46
N GLU A 366 1.63 2.28 32.83
CA GLU A 366 1.94 1.89 31.45
C GLU A 366 2.40 0.44 31.41
N ALA A 367 1.76 -0.36 30.56
CA ALA A 367 2.16 -1.71 30.24
C ALA A 367 3.60 -1.73 29.67
N THR A 368 4.57 -2.10 30.50
CA THR A 368 5.95 -2.41 30.08
C THR A 368 5.96 -3.81 29.52
N GLY A 369 5.79 -3.94 28.20
CA GLY A 369 5.87 -5.24 27.53
C GLY A 369 7.18 -5.94 27.85
N GLY A 370 7.17 -6.93 28.76
CA GLY A 370 8.36 -7.72 29.06
C GLY A 370 8.40 -8.43 30.41
N GLU A 371 7.81 -7.91 31.49
CA GLU A 371 8.02 -8.52 32.82
C GLU A 371 6.81 -9.34 33.29
N LYS A 372 6.93 -10.66 33.09
CA LYS A 372 6.04 -11.66 33.69
C LYS A 372 6.22 -11.69 35.21
N GLY A 373 5.10 -11.81 35.93
CA GLY A 373 5.03 -12.66 37.10
C GLY A 373 4.75 -11.96 38.44
N SER A 374 3.46 -11.95 38.79
CA SER A 374 2.95 -12.47 40.08
C SER A 374 3.98 -12.63 41.21
N SER A 375 4.04 -11.68 42.15
CA SER A 375 4.35 -11.91 43.59
C SER A 375 4.64 -10.63 44.41
N ALA A 376 4.56 -9.42 43.84
CA ALA A 376 4.91 -8.18 44.55
C ALA A 376 3.70 -7.36 45.09
N HIS A 377 2.48 -7.90 45.01
CA HIS A 377 1.30 -7.06 44.83
C HIS A 377 0.68 -6.40 46.09
N ALA A 378 1.01 -6.84 47.32
CA ALA A 378 0.51 -6.17 48.53
C ALA A 378 1.38 -4.99 48.99
N LYS A 379 2.69 -5.04 48.69
CA LYS A 379 3.66 -3.97 49.01
C LYS A 379 3.58 -2.81 48.01
N GLU A 380 3.06 -3.09 46.81
CA GLU A 380 2.95 -2.16 45.69
C GLU A 380 1.76 -1.19 45.82
N THR A 381 0.63 -1.61 46.42
CA THR A 381 -0.57 -0.76 46.59
C THR A 381 -0.34 0.42 47.54
N VAL A 382 0.42 0.21 48.61
CA VAL A 382 0.82 1.29 49.54
C VAL A 382 1.75 2.27 48.82
N GLY A 383 2.70 1.77 48.04
CA GLY A 383 3.57 2.61 47.20
C GLY A 383 2.82 3.41 46.14
N LYS A 384 1.74 2.86 45.56
CA LYS A 384 0.90 3.56 44.57
C LYS A 384 0.18 4.79 45.15
N GLN A 385 -0.43 4.66 46.34
CA GLN A 385 -1.11 5.79 46.99
C GLN A 385 -0.11 6.88 47.40
N THR A 386 1.06 6.50 47.91
CA THR A 386 2.14 7.45 48.21
C THR A 386 2.65 8.15 46.95
N ARG A 387 2.89 7.42 45.86
CA ARG A 387 3.29 8.02 44.57
C ARG A 387 2.24 8.98 44.01
N LYS A 388 0.95 8.65 44.15
CA LYS A 388 -0.15 9.55 43.74
C LYS A 388 -0.17 10.82 44.59
N TRP A 389 0.07 10.69 45.90
CA TRP A 389 0.21 11.83 46.79
C TRP A 389 1.42 12.70 46.41
N ASP A 390 2.59 12.10 46.15
CA ASP A 390 3.79 12.81 45.70
C ASP A 390 3.53 13.57 44.39
N ALA A 391 2.89 12.93 43.40
CA ALA A 391 2.53 13.56 42.13
C ALA A 391 1.55 14.74 42.30
N ASN A 392 0.60 14.64 43.25
CA ASN A 392 -0.31 15.75 43.56
C ASN A 392 0.43 16.92 44.20
N VAL A 393 1.38 16.65 45.10
CA VAL A 393 2.22 17.69 45.74
C VAL A 393 3.10 18.37 44.69
N GLU A 394 3.72 17.58 43.80
CA GLU A 394 4.52 18.09 42.68
C GLU A 394 3.67 18.97 41.75
N SER A 395 2.48 18.51 41.35
CA SER A 395 1.56 19.28 40.50
C SER A 395 1.14 20.60 41.15
N LEU A 396 0.84 20.60 42.45
CA LEU A 396 0.51 21.82 43.18
C LEU A 396 1.69 22.79 43.20
N ALA A 397 2.91 22.30 43.44
CA ALA A 397 4.12 23.13 43.42
C ALA A 397 4.37 23.75 42.04
N GLN A 398 4.23 22.96 40.96
CA GLN A 398 4.34 23.45 39.59
C GLN A 398 3.28 24.52 39.26
N GLN A 399 2.04 24.34 39.73
CA GLN A 399 0.99 25.35 39.54
C GLN A 399 1.31 26.67 40.27
N VAL A 400 1.85 26.60 41.50
CA VAL A 400 2.29 27.80 42.22
C VAL A 400 3.40 28.52 41.47
N GLU A 401 4.37 27.79 40.94
CA GLU A 401 5.45 28.36 40.12
C GLU A 401 4.89 28.99 38.83
N GLN A 402 3.97 28.31 38.14
CA GLN A 402 3.32 28.84 36.94
C GLN A 402 2.57 30.15 37.22
N VAL A 403 1.80 30.21 38.32
CA VAL A 403 1.09 31.42 38.75
C VAL A 403 2.07 32.54 39.08
N THR A 404 3.16 32.22 39.78
CA THR A 404 4.19 33.19 40.16
C THR A 404 4.90 33.77 38.92
N ASN A 405 5.25 32.92 37.96
CA ASN A 405 5.85 33.33 36.68
C ASN A 405 4.88 34.19 35.86
N SER A 406 3.60 33.84 35.81
CA SER A 406 2.58 34.66 35.15
C SER A 406 2.41 36.02 35.84
N LEU A 407 2.38 36.06 37.18
CA LEU A 407 2.31 37.30 37.96
C LEU A 407 3.52 38.20 37.70
N GLN A 408 4.73 37.65 37.65
CA GLN A 408 5.94 38.42 37.34
C GLN A 408 5.92 38.98 35.92
N LYS A 409 5.37 38.23 34.96
CA LYS A 409 5.27 38.66 33.57
C LYS A 409 4.23 39.76 33.35
N GLU A 410 3.07 39.66 34.00
CA GLU A 410 1.96 40.60 33.82
C GLU A 410 2.02 41.81 34.76
N PHE A 411 2.52 41.62 35.99
CA PHE A 411 2.55 42.64 37.04
C PHE A 411 3.92 42.73 37.72
N PRO A 412 4.99 43.11 36.98
CA PRO A 412 6.35 43.12 37.51
C PRO A 412 6.54 44.07 38.70
N ASP A 413 5.89 45.24 38.70
CA ASP A 413 6.01 46.24 39.78
C ASP A 413 5.34 45.78 41.09
N PHE A 414 4.21 45.09 40.98
CA PHE A 414 3.52 44.47 42.12
C PHE A 414 4.39 43.39 42.74
N VAL A 415 4.96 42.52 41.90
CA VAL A 415 5.89 41.48 42.33
C VAL A 415 7.12 42.10 42.98
N ALA A 416 7.75 43.12 42.40
CA ALA A 416 8.92 43.79 42.98
C ALA A 416 8.65 44.47 44.33
N THR A 417 7.42 44.95 44.56
CA THR A 417 7.02 45.59 45.82
C THR A 417 6.73 44.57 46.93
N HIS A 418 6.26 43.38 46.57
CA HIS A 418 5.83 42.34 47.50
C HIS A 418 6.79 41.15 47.61
N LEU A 419 7.82 41.05 46.76
CA LEU A 419 8.97 40.17 46.96
C LEU A 419 9.85 40.77 48.07
N ALA A 420 9.48 40.49 49.32
CA ALA A 420 10.40 40.72 50.43
C ALA A 420 11.52 39.67 50.37
N VAL A 421 12.77 40.11 50.24
CA VAL A 421 13.98 39.29 50.34
C VAL A 421 14.15 38.74 51.76
#